data_AF-A0A961CY41-F1
#
_entry.id   AF-A0A961CY41-F1
#
_cell.length_a   1.000
_cell.length_b   1.000
_cell.length_c   1.000
_cell.angle_alpha   90.00
_cell.angle_beta   90.00
_cell.angle_gamma   90.00
#
_symmetry.space_group_name_H-M   'P 1'
#
loop_
_entity.id
_entity.type
_entity.pdbx_description
1 polymer ?
#
loop_
_entity_poly.entity_id
_entity_poly.type
_entity_poly.pdbx_seq_one_letter_code
_entity_poly.pdbx_strand_id
1 'polypeptide(L)'
;MAVLVALAVVPVWKLLGVLIGEGEVLAESGRTQGFAEVSIPAMRGSILDRNGVELAISLPRVRIAANAKRLGELAEEDPGAEGAFVGILASAVGVDELELMDTL
;
A
#
# COMPACT_ATOMS: atom_id res chain seq x y z
N MET A 1 38.68 7.91 -33.99
CA MET A 1 38.15 6.55 -33.75
C MET A 1 38.19 6.18 -32.27
N ALA A 2 39.36 6.12 -31.62
CA ALA A 2 39.47 5.72 -30.20
C ALA A 2 38.61 6.56 -29.23
N VAL A 3 38.55 7.88 -29.43
CA VAL A 3 37.74 8.79 -28.59
C VAL A 3 36.24 8.49 -28.68
N LEU A 4 35.73 8.19 -29.88
CA LEU A 4 34.33 7.84 -30.09
C LEU A 4 33.98 6.50 -29.45
N VAL A 5 34.90 5.53 -29.51
CA VAL A 5 34.74 4.23 -28.85
C VAL A 5 34.72 4.39 -27.33
N ALA A 6 35.62 5.20 -26.77
CA ALA A 6 35.63 5.47 -25.33
C ALA A 6 34.33 6.15 -24.86
N LEU A 7 33.83 7.13 -25.62
CA LEU A 7 32.55 7.79 -25.36
C LEU A 7 31.36 6.83 -25.38
N ALA A 8 31.40 5.78 -26.20
CA ALA A 8 30.35 4.76 -26.27
C ALA A 8 30.44 3.72 -25.15
N VAL A 9 31.64 3.36 -24.70
CA VAL A 9 31.85 2.30 -23.69
C VAL A 9 31.48 2.75 -22.28
N VAL A 10 31.78 4.00 -21.92
CA VAL A 10 31.48 4.57 -20.58
C VAL A 10 30.00 4.46 -20.18
N PRO A 11 29.01 4.87 -21.00
CA PRO A 11 27.60 4.75 -20.63
C PRO A 11 27.14 3.29 -20.55
N VAL A 12 27.66 2.40 -21.41
CA VAL A 12 27.35 0.96 -21.36
C VAL A 12 27.85 0.34 -20.05
N TRP A 13 29.06 0.70 -19.62
CA TRP A 13 29.61 0.23 -18.36
C TRP A 13 28.79 0.71 -17.15
N LYS A 14 28.37 1.98 -17.15
CA LYS A 14 27.50 2.51 -16.08
C LYS A 14 26.13 1.82 -16.07
N LEU A 15 25.54 1.56 -17.24
CA LEU A 15 24.28 0.81 -17.36
C LEU A 15 24.40 -0.60 -16.79
N LEU A 16 25.48 -1.32 -17.09
CA LEU A 16 25.73 -2.65 -16.51
C LEU A 16 25.86 -2.61 -14.99
N GLY A 17 26.54 -1.59 -14.44
CA GLY A 17 26.62 -1.39 -13.00
C GLY A 17 25.25 -1.18 -12.34
N VAL A 18 24.38 -0.39 -13.00
CA VAL A 18 23.01 -0.19 -12.54
C VAL A 18 22.18 -1.47 -12.64
N LEU A 19 22.30 -2.21 -13.75
CA LEU A 19 21.53 -3.43 -13.99
C LEU A 19 21.90 -4.56 -13.01
N ILE A 20 23.18 -4.66 -12.63
CA ILE A 20 23.70 -5.78 -11.83
C ILE A 20 23.67 -5.48 -10.33
N GLY A 21 23.78 -4.22 -9.90
CA GLY A 21 23.98 -3.87 -8.48
C GLY A 21 23.04 -2.82 -7.91
N GLU A 22 22.84 -1.71 -8.61
CA GLU A 22 22.16 -0.52 -8.03
C GLU A 22 20.65 -0.47 -8.34
N GLY A 23 20.14 -1.40 -9.16
CA GLY A 23 18.79 -1.34 -9.73
C GLY A 23 17.67 -1.29 -8.70
N GLU A 24 17.74 -2.10 -7.63
CA GLU A 24 16.70 -2.13 -6.60
C GLU A 24 16.65 -0.82 -5.80
N VAL A 25 17.80 -0.29 -5.39
CA VAL A 25 17.93 0.95 -4.61
C VAL A 25 17.44 2.16 -5.42
N LEU A 26 17.79 2.21 -6.71
CA LEU A 26 17.34 3.25 -7.63
C LEU A 26 15.85 3.13 -7.93
N ALA A 27 15.31 1.91 -8.08
CA ALA A 27 13.89 1.69 -8.25
C ALA A 27 13.08 2.14 -7.02
N GLU A 28 13.57 1.83 -5.81
CA GLU A 28 12.94 2.26 -4.57
C GLU A 28 12.98 3.77 -4.38
N SER A 29 14.11 4.40 -4.70
CA SER A 29 14.24 5.86 -4.73
C SER A 29 13.32 6.50 -5.78
N GLY A 30 13.13 5.85 -6.93
CA GLY A 30 12.21 6.29 -7.98
C GLY A 30 10.75 6.22 -7.57
N ARG A 31 10.35 5.22 -6.75
CA ARG A 31 8.97 5.10 -6.24
C ARG A 31 8.54 6.30 -5.40
N THR A 32 9.46 6.94 -4.68
CA THR A 32 9.16 8.11 -3.83
C THR A 32 9.22 9.44 -4.58
N GLN A 33 9.77 9.45 -5.79
CA GLN A 33 9.97 10.65 -6.60
C GLN A 33 8.88 10.84 -7.67
N GLY A 34 7.95 9.91 -7.79
CA GLY A 34 6.84 10.01 -8.72
C GLY A 34 5.81 11.05 -8.28
N PHE A 35 5.50 12.02 -9.15
CA PHE A 35 4.27 12.78 -9.03
C PHE A 35 3.12 11.95 -9.59
N ALA A 36 2.08 11.75 -8.79
CA ALA A 36 0.86 11.10 -9.21
C ALA A 36 -0.28 12.12 -9.17
N GLU A 37 -1.01 12.24 -10.28
CA GLU A 37 -2.29 12.95 -10.26
C GLU A 37 -3.32 12.04 -9.61
N VAL A 38 -3.86 12.46 -8.47
CA VAL A 38 -4.90 11.73 -7.75
C VAL A 38 -6.16 12.58 -7.77
N SER A 39 -7.20 12.06 -8.42
CA SER A 39 -8.52 12.70 -8.40
C SER A 39 -9.14 12.56 -7.01
N ILE A 40 -9.47 13.68 -6.39
CA ILE A 40 -10.20 13.70 -5.12
C ILE A 40 -11.70 13.70 -5.46
N PRO A 41 -12.44 12.62 -5.16
CA PRO A 41 -13.85 12.56 -5.50
C PRO A 41 -14.64 13.58 -4.67
N ALA A 42 -15.54 14.30 -5.32
CA ALA A 42 -16.45 15.20 -4.63
C ALA A 42 -17.44 14.40 -3.77
N MET A 43 -17.70 14.88 -2.55
CA MET A 43 -18.71 14.29 -1.68
C MET A 43 -20.12 14.53 -2.25
N ARG A 44 -20.97 13.52 -2.20
CA ARG A 44 -22.37 13.65 -2.61
C ARG A 44 -23.13 14.52 -1.61
N GLY A 45 -23.98 15.42 -2.12
CA GLY A 45 -24.87 16.22 -1.29
C GLY A 45 -25.86 15.37 -0.48
N SER A 46 -26.28 15.90 0.66
CA SER A 46 -27.31 15.29 1.50
C SER A 46 -28.69 15.39 0.86
N ILE A 47 -29.52 14.37 1.09
CA ILE A 47 -30.96 14.41 0.82
C ILE A 47 -31.67 14.64 2.15
N LEU A 48 -32.50 15.67 2.18
CA LEU A 48 -33.31 16.05 3.31
C LEU A 48 -34.80 15.89 2.95
N ASP A 49 -35.64 15.55 3.91
CA ASP A 49 -37.09 15.66 3.80
C ASP A 49 -37.51 17.15 3.84
N ARG A 50 -38.79 17.45 3.54
CA ARG A 50 -39.38 18.80 3.59
C ARG A 50 -39.24 19.50 4.94
N ASN A 51 -39.08 18.73 6.00
CA ASN A 51 -38.90 19.23 7.37
C ASN A 51 -37.41 19.34 7.77
N GLY A 52 -36.48 19.09 6.83
CA GLY A 52 -35.03 19.14 7.08
C GLY A 52 -34.44 17.89 7.71
N VAL A 53 -35.21 16.79 7.82
CA VAL A 53 -34.72 15.52 8.37
C VAL A 53 -33.84 14.81 7.34
N GLU A 54 -32.67 14.33 7.75
CA GLU A 54 -31.74 13.61 6.88
C GLU A 54 -32.30 12.26 6.43
N LEU A 55 -32.37 12.05 5.11
CA LEU A 55 -32.77 10.79 4.49
C LEU A 55 -31.57 10.04 3.92
N ALA A 56 -30.57 10.76 3.41
CA ALA A 56 -29.33 10.16 2.93
C ALA A 56 -28.17 11.16 3.02
N ILE A 57 -27.07 10.73 3.65
CA ILE A 57 -25.84 11.51 3.78
C ILE A 57 -24.63 10.65 3.41
N SER A 58 -23.54 11.28 3.00
CA SER A 58 -22.26 10.60 2.77
C SER A 58 -21.32 10.89 3.95
N LEU A 59 -20.77 9.84 4.54
CA LEU A 59 -19.80 9.93 5.63
C LEU A 59 -18.48 9.26 5.22
N PRO A 60 -17.33 9.80 5.64
CA PRO A 60 -16.06 9.13 5.44
C PRO A 60 -16.05 7.80 6.18
N ARG A 61 -15.66 6.73 5.48
CA ARG A 61 -15.51 5.38 6.06
C ARG A 61 -14.05 4.98 6.04
N VAL A 62 -13.55 4.56 7.20
CA VAL A 62 -12.25 3.92 7.30
C VAL A 62 -12.40 2.46 6.89
N ARG A 63 -11.51 1.99 6.00
CA ARG A 63 -11.37 0.58 5.63
C ARG A 63 -9.98 0.13 6.01
N ILE A 64 -9.92 -1.00 6.70
CA ILE A 64 -8.66 -1.66 7.05
C ILE A 64 -8.57 -2.90 6.16
N ALA A 65 -7.42 -3.12 5.54
CA ALA A 65 -7.15 -4.28 4.70
C ALA A 65 -5.82 -4.88 5.12
N ALA A 66 -5.81 -6.20 5.32
CA ALA A 66 -4.62 -6.99 5.57
C ALA A 66 -4.23 -7.79 4.33
N ASN A 67 -2.95 -8.09 4.18
CA ASN A 67 -2.47 -8.94 3.09
C ASN A 67 -2.38 -10.39 3.59
N ALA A 68 -3.35 -11.22 3.21
CA ALA A 68 -3.46 -12.61 3.62
C ALA A 68 -2.20 -13.44 3.28
N LYS A 69 -1.55 -13.15 2.14
CA LYS A 69 -0.34 -13.88 1.75
C LYS A 69 0.81 -13.65 2.73
N ARG A 70 1.05 -12.38 3.11
CA ARG A 70 2.09 -12.04 4.09
C ARG A 70 1.76 -12.58 5.47
N LEU A 71 0.48 -12.63 5.84
CA LEU A 71 0.04 -13.19 7.11
C LEU A 71 0.30 -14.70 7.16
N GLY A 72 0.01 -15.43 6.07
CA GLY A 72 0.33 -16.85 5.95
C GLY A 72 1.84 -17.14 6.00
N GLU A 73 2.66 -16.34 5.30
CA GLU A 73 4.14 -16.46 5.38
C GLU A 73 4.65 -16.27 6.82
N LEU A 74 4.07 -15.33 7.58
CA LEU A 74 4.39 -15.12 9.00
C LEU A 74 3.89 -16.26 9.90
N ALA A 75 2.71 -16.83 9.61
CA ALA A 75 2.16 -17.95 10.34
C ALA A 75 2.95 -19.26 10.13
N GLU A 76 3.56 -19.45 8.96
CA GLU A 76 4.49 -20.56 8.71
C GLU A 76 5.78 -20.45 9.54
N GLU A 77 6.26 -19.22 9.79
CA GLU A 77 7.45 -18.96 10.61
C GLU A 77 7.16 -18.99 12.12
N ASP A 78 6.01 -18.43 12.53
CA ASP A 78 5.49 -18.47 13.90
C ASP A 78 3.98 -18.76 13.89
N PRO A 79 3.55 -19.97 14.28
CA PRO A 79 2.14 -20.36 14.33
C PRO A 79 1.25 -19.48 15.22
N GLY A 80 1.83 -18.68 16.13
CA GLY A 80 1.11 -17.74 16.99
C GLY A 80 0.97 -16.32 16.44
N ALA A 81 1.67 -15.98 15.35
CA ALA A 81 1.75 -14.62 14.82
C ALA A 81 0.40 -14.10 14.29
N GLU A 82 -0.41 -14.99 13.72
CA GLU A 82 -1.74 -14.65 13.24
C GLU A 82 -2.66 -14.25 14.39
N GLY A 83 -2.75 -15.05 15.45
CA GLY A 83 -3.51 -14.73 16.65
C GLY A 83 -3.07 -13.42 17.30
N ALA A 84 -1.75 -13.19 17.40
CA ALA A 84 -1.22 -11.94 17.93
C ALA A 84 -1.61 -10.71 17.07
N PHE A 85 -1.60 -10.85 15.75
CA PHE A 85 -2.03 -9.79 14.83
C PHE A 85 -3.52 -9.49 14.99
N VAL A 86 -4.36 -10.53 15.08
CA VAL A 86 -5.81 -10.37 15.27
C VAL A 86 -6.11 -9.72 16.62
N GLY A 87 -5.45 -10.12 17.71
CA GLY A 87 -5.63 -9.49 19.02
C GLY A 87 -5.26 -8.00 19.04
N ILE A 88 -4.17 -7.62 18.36
CA ILE A 88 -3.78 -6.20 18.21
C ILE A 88 -4.86 -5.45 17.41
N LEU A 89 -5.32 -6.02 16.29
CA LEU A 89 -6.29 -5.38 15.41
C LEU A 89 -7.67 -5.25 16.10
N ALA A 90 -8.12 -6.28 16.80
CA ALA A 90 -9.33 -6.28 17.61
C ALA A 90 -9.28 -5.17 18.68
N SER A 91 -8.14 -5.02 19.38
CA SER A 91 -7.97 -3.96 20.38
C SER A 91 -8.02 -2.54 19.79
N ALA A 92 -7.48 -2.37 18.58
CA ALA A 92 -7.41 -1.07 17.92
C ALA A 92 -8.75 -0.63 17.31
N VAL A 93 -9.56 -1.58 16.85
CA VAL A 93 -10.83 -1.33 16.17
C VAL A 93 -12.03 -1.46 17.13
N GLY A 94 -11.84 -2.09 18.29
CA GLY A 94 -12.89 -2.33 19.27
C GLY A 94 -13.89 -3.39 18.83
N VAL A 95 -13.45 -4.37 18.03
CA VAL A 95 -14.24 -5.49 17.52
C VAL A 95 -13.81 -6.78 18.23
N ASP A 96 -14.71 -7.74 18.36
CA ASP A 96 -14.42 -9.03 18.99
C ASP A 96 -13.38 -9.83 18.18
N GLU A 97 -12.46 -10.49 18.89
CA GLU A 97 -11.34 -11.22 18.28
C GLU A 97 -11.81 -12.44 17.49
N LEU A 98 -12.87 -13.14 17.94
CA LEU A 98 -13.41 -14.30 17.24
C LEU A 98 -14.15 -13.88 15.97
N GLU A 99 -14.91 -12.79 16.05
CA GLU A 99 -15.58 -12.20 14.87
C GLU A 99 -14.56 -11.79 13.80
N LEU A 100 -13.43 -11.22 14.23
CA LEU A 100 -12.38 -10.78 13.31
C LEU A 100 -11.63 -11.96 12.67
N MET A 101 -11.38 -13.03 13.44
CA MET A 101 -10.70 -14.24 12.97
C MET A 101 -11.47 -14.95 11.86
N ASP A 102 -12.80 -14.97 11.93
CA ASP A 102 -13.67 -15.56 10.88
C ASP A 102 -13.64 -14.77 9.55
N THR A 103 -13.08 -13.55 9.56
CA THR A 103 -13.08 -12.65 8.38
C THR A 103 -11.74 -12.59 7.64
N LEU A 104 -10.66 -13.12 8.24
CA LEU A 104 -9.28 -13.06 7.72
C LEU A 104 -8.88 -14.39 7.07
#